data_AF-A0A517NND1-F1
#
_entry.id   AF-A0A517NND1-F1
#
_cell.length_a   1.000
_cell.length_b   1.000
_cell.length_c   1.000
_cell.angle_alpha   90.00
_cell.angle_beta   90.00
_cell.angle_gamma   90.00
#
_symmetry.space_group_name_H-M   'P 1'
#
loop_
_entity.id
_entity.type
_entity.pdbx_description
1 polymer ?
#
loop_
_entity_poly.entity_id
_entity_poly.type
_entity_poly.pdbx_seq_one_letter_code
_entity_poly.pdbx_strand_id
1 'polypeptide(L)'
;MPDPDSTISINPYAPSGESQTVAAFPPKTVGPAVSGGNIVWITIAGTAFSGAVFGLGTALVIFMGNGFNSSKFELDDFLAIVMLGSLTGFFVSGVVALVVVPVCYVIGTLTILNGVPWTGHRVRRFGSIGGFISGFLCVALPGSFALPALAMACVPGTVGAIGTRLVVNSLAKRIDQSLAAENTASSIEAMMPPYEIASNPITGDI
;
A
#
# COMPACT_ATOMS: atom_id res chain seq x y z
N MET A 1 27.72 66.71 9.88
CA MET A 1 28.33 65.92 10.97
C MET A 1 27.39 65.97 12.16
N PRO A 2 26.73 64.85 12.46
CA PRO A 2 26.48 64.42 13.84
C PRO A 2 26.83 62.94 14.08
N ASP A 3 26.93 62.58 15.36
CA ASP A 3 27.73 61.53 15.99
C ASP A 3 27.44 60.04 15.67
N PRO A 4 28.47 59.17 15.77
CA PRO A 4 28.33 57.72 15.89
C PRO A 4 27.92 57.33 17.32
N ASP A 5 27.36 56.14 17.49
CA ASP A 5 26.95 55.51 18.77
C ASP A 5 25.57 55.91 19.32
N SER A 6 24.53 55.37 18.67
CA SER A 6 23.37 54.88 19.42
C SER A 6 23.33 53.35 19.29
N THR A 7 24.09 52.66 20.15
CA THR A 7 23.86 51.24 20.40
C THR A 7 22.49 51.10 21.04
N ILE A 8 21.50 50.74 20.23
CA ILE A 8 20.17 50.36 20.69
C ILE A 8 20.37 49.17 21.63
N SER A 9 20.15 49.41 22.93
CA SER A 9 20.14 48.37 23.95
C SER A 9 19.01 47.39 23.64
N ILE A 10 19.36 46.25 23.06
CA ILE A 10 18.42 45.16 22.80
C ILE A 10 18.05 44.57 24.16
N ASN A 11 16.78 44.71 24.54
CA ASN A 11 16.23 44.07 25.73
C ASN A 11 16.37 42.54 25.61
N PRO A 12 17.17 41.87 26.46
CA PRO A 12 17.41 40.42 26.37
C PRO A 12 16.17 39.57 26.75
N TYR A 13 15.10 40.19 27.25
CA TYR A 13 13.83 39.53 27.57
C TYR A 13 12.68 39.98 26.67
N ALA A 14 12.93 40.80 25.66
CA ALA A 14 11.94 40.96 24.60
C ALA A 14 11.90 39.65 23.80
N PRO A 15 10.73 39.05 23.57
CA PRO A 15 10.62 38.00 22.56
C PRO A 15 10.96 38.67 21.23
N SER A 16 12.24 38.59 20.85
CA SER A 16 12.61 38.72 19.46
C SER A 16 11.76 37.67 18.78
N GLY A 17 10.81 38.12 17.95
CA GLY A 17 10.13 37.23 17.04
C GLY A 17 11.25 36.56 16.29
N GLU A 18 11.60 35.34 16.71
CA GLU A 18 12.42 34.47 15.90
C GLU A 18 11.62 34.43 14.61
N SER A 19 12.09 35.17 13.61
CA SER A 19 12.09 34.68 12.27
C SER A 19 12.92 33.41 12.34
N GLN A 20 12.32 32.35 12.91
CA GLN A 20 12.51 31.02 12.46
C GLN A 20 12.22 31.16 10.98
N THR A 21 13.29 31.41 10.23
CA THR A 21 13.57 30.63 9.05
C THR A 21 13.33 29.20 9.52
N VAL A 22 12.06 28.80 9.48
CA VAL A 22 11.63 27.42 9.44
C VAL A 22 12.52 26.92 8.36
N ALA A 23 13.61 26.25 8.75
CA ALA A 23 14.51 25.59 7.84
C ALA A 23 13.54 24.88 6.93
N ALA A 24 13.48 25.33 5.68
CA ALA A 24 12.60 24.77 4.70
C ALA A 24 13.15 23.37 4.53
N PHE A 25 12.69 22.46 5.39
CA PHE A 25 12.85 21.05 5.21
C PHE A 25 12.35 20.88 3.78
N PRO A 26 13.24 20.52 2.84
CA PRO A 26 12.82 20.37 1.46
C PRO A 26 11.58 19.49 1.55
N PRO A 27 10.41 19.95 1.06
CA PRO A 27 9.14 19.28 1.29
C PRO A 27 9.41 17.83 0.96
N LYS A 28 9.37 16.98 1.99
CA LYS A 28 9.78 15.57 1.90
C LYS A 28 9.11 15.06 0.66
N THR A 29 9.90 14.86 -0.40
CA THR A 29 9.40 14.81 -1.77
C THR A 29 8.23 13.87 -1.76
N VAL A 30 7.03 14.44 -1.91
CA VAL A 30 5.78 13.70 -1.84
C VAL A 30 5.94 12.65 -2.90
N GLY A 31 6.07 11.39 -2.45
CA GLY A 31 6.42 10.30 -3.34
C GLY A 31 5.46 10.29 -4.52
N PRO A 32 5.92 9.90 -5.72
CA PRO A 32 5.13 9.97 -6.94
C PRO A 32 3.73 9.40 -6.70
N ALA A 33 2.71 10.11 -7.20
CA ALA A 33 1.31 9.73 -7.10
C ALA A 33 1.18 8.21 -7.31
N VAL A 34 0.63 7.51 -6.32
CA VAL A 34 0.61 6.05 -6.32
C VAL A 34 -0.22 5.58 -7.52
N SER A 35 0.48 5.12 -8.55
CA SER A 35 -0.15 4.63 -9.79
C SER A 35 -1.04 3.43 -9.50
N GLY A 36 -2.17 3.34 -10.21
CA GLY A 36 -3.06 2.18 -10.18
C GLY A 36 -2.33 0.85 -10.41
N GLY A 37 -1.33 0.86 -11.29
CA GLY A 37 -0.47 -0.31 -11.53
C GLY A 37 0.30 -0.77 -10.29
N ASN A 38 0.70 0.17 -9.41
CA ASN A 38 1.38 -0.17 -8.16
C ASN A 38 0.43 -0.84 -7.15
N ILE A 39 -0.84 -0.39 -7.09
CA ILE A 39 -1.89 -1.03 -6.28
C ILE A 39 -2.13 -2.47 -6.75
N VAL A 40 -2.20 -2.69 -8.07
CA VAL A 40 -2.37 -4.02 -8.67
C VAL A 40 -1.17 -4.92 -8.34
N TRP A 41 0.05 -4.48 -8.63
CA TRP A 41 1.26 -5.28 -8.40
C TRP A 41 1.48 -5.63 -6.93
N ILE A 42 1.27 -4.69 -6.01
CA ILE A 42 1.46 -4.98 -4.59
C ILE A 42 0.40 -5.95 -4.07
N THR A 43 -0.81 -5.91 -4.64
CA THR A 43 -1.90 -6.83 -4.29
C THR A 43 -1.59 -8.23 -4.82
N ILE A 44 -1.05 -8.35 -6.04
CA ILE A 44 -0.56 -9.62 -6.60
C ILE A 44 0.56 -10.18 -5.73
N ALA A 45 1.57 -9.38 -5.39
CA ALA A 45 2.66 -9.79 -4.52
C ALA A 45 2.15 -10.22 -3.14
N GLY A 46 1.24 -9.45 -2.54
CA GLY A 46 0.63 -9.79 -1.26
C GLY A 46 -0.16 -11.10 -1.30
N THR A 47 -0.84 -11.37 -2.41
CA THR A 47 -1.56 -12.63 -2.63
C THR A 47 -0.59 -13.81 -2.78
N ALA A 48 0.48 -13.63 -3.56
CA ALA A 48 1.52 -14.65 -3.75
C ALA A 48 2.21 -15.01 -2.42
N PHE A 49 2.59 -14.01 -1.62
CA PHE A 49 3.15 -14.23 -0.28
C PHE A 49 2.16 -14.93 0.66
N SER A 50 0.88 -14.56 0.60
CA SER A 50 -0.16 -15.22 1.41
C SER A 50 -0.32 -16.68 1.02
N GLY A 51 -0.24 -17.01 -0.28
CA GLY A 51 -0.25 -18.37 -0.78
C GLY A 51 0.97 -19.17 -0.34
N ALA A 52 2.15 -18.57 -0.28
CA ALA A 52 3.35 -19.21 0.25
C ALA A 52 3.20 -19.60 1.73
N VAL A 53 2.69 -18.67 2.56
CA VAL A 53 2.43 -18.92 3.98
C VAL A 53 1.37 -20.00 4.16
N PHE A 54 0.30 -19.97 3.36
CA PHE A 54 -0.71 -21.02 3.37
C PHE A 54 -0.12 -22.38 2.98
N GLY A 55 0.67 -22.42 1.89
CA GLY A 55 1.36 -23.62 1.42
C GLY A 55 2.27 -24.23 2.48
N LEU A 56 3.04 -23.39 3.17
CA LEU A 56 3.85 -23.79 4.33
C LEU A 56 2.99 -24.40 5.44
N GLY A 57 1.87 -23.75 5.81
CA GLY A 57 0.95 -24.27 6.82
C GLY A 57 0.36 -25.63 6.43
N THR A 58 -0.06 -25.80 5.17
CA THR A 58 -0.57 -27.08 4.68
C THR A 58 0.49 -28.17 4.66
N ALA A 59 1.72 -27.84 4.27
CA ALA A 59 2.85 -28.77 4.29
C ALA A 59 3.17 -29.24 5.72
N LEU A 60 3.12 -28.34 6.71
CA LEU A 60 3.28 -28.68 8.12
C LEU A 60 2.17 -29.60 8.63
N VAL A 61 0.91 -29.35 8.26
CA VAL A 61 -0.22 -30.20 8.67
C VAL A 61 -0.09 -31.61 8.07
N ILE A 62 0.26 -31.71 6.79
CA ILE A 62 0.51 -33.00 6.12
C ILE A 62 1.68 -33.73 6.79
N PHE A 63 2.76 -33.00 7.08
CA PHE A 63 3.93 -33.56 7.76
C PHE A 63 3.59 -34.07 9.15
N MET A 64 2.86 -33.30 9.97
CA MET A 64 2.41 -33.76 11.28
C MET A 64 1.50 -34.98 11.16
N GLY A 65 0.54 -34.99 10.23
CA GLY A 65 -0.38 -36.12 10.04
C GLY A 65 0.31 -37.43 9.64
N ASN A 66 1.36 -37.34 8.80
CA ASN A 66 2.09 -38.51 8.32
C ASN A 66 3.28 -38.91 9.22
N GLY A 67 3.95 -37.94 9.85
CA GLY A 67 5.15 -38.13 10.67
C GLY A 67 4.90 -38.84 12.00
N PHE A 68 3.72 -38.67 12.61
CA PHE A 68 3.36 -39.43 13.82
C PHE A 68 3.22 -40.94 13.58
N ASN A 69 3.01 -41.37 12.33
CA ASN A 69 2.82 -42.77 11.96
C ASN A 69 4.09 -43.48 11.50
N SER A 70 5.22 -42.79 11.36
CA SER A 70 6.43 -43.40 10.76
C SER A 70 7.71 -42.88 11.39
N SER A 71 8.39 -43.76 12.12
CA SER A 71 9.70 -43.57 12.78
C SER A 71 10.89 -43.39 11.82
N LYS A 72 10.64 -42.98 10.57
CA LYS A 72 11.64 -42.93 9.48
C LYS A 72 11.73 -41.60 8.74
N PHE A 73 11.03 -40.55 9.20
CA PHE A 73 11.11 -39.25 8.54
C PHE A 73 12.37 -38.50 8.97
N GLU A 74 13.27 -38.28 8.01
CA GLU A 74 14.49 -37.50 8.19
C GLU A 74 14.19 -36.00 8.06
N LEU A 75 15.06 -35.17 8.66
CA LEU A 75 14.93 -33.71 8.63
C LEU A 75 14.94 -33.14 7.19
N ASP A 76 15.62 -33.83 6.28
CA ASP A 76 15.75 -33.42 4.88
C ASP A 76 14.42 -33.53 4.14
N ASP A 77 13.65 -34.60 4.38
CA ASP A 77 12.31 -34.77 3.81
C ASP A 77 11.33 -33.71 4.32
N PHE A 78 11.43 -33.35 5.61
CA PHE A 78 10.64 -32.27 6.19
C PHE A 78 10.92 -30.94 5.48
N LEU A 79 12.19 -30.59 5.34
CA LEU A 79 12.59 -29.32 4.72
C LEU A 79 12.15 -29.27 3.26
N ALA A 80 12.29 -30.39 2.52
CA ALA A 80 11.84 -30.50 1.14
C ALA A 80 10.32 -30.30 1.00
N ILE A 81 9.51 -30.93 1.84
CA ILE A 81 8.05 -30.81 1.82
C ILE A 81 7.61 -29.37 2.15
N VAL A 82 8.22 -28.73 3.15
CA VAL A 82 7.91 -27.35 3.53
C VAL A 82 8.30 -26.36 2.43
N MET A 83 9.49 -26.52 1.84
CA MET A 83 9.95 -25.70 0.72
C MET A 83 9.01 -25.85 -0.49
N LEU A 84 8.71 -27.10 -0.87
CA LEU A 84 7.86 -27.39 -2.02
C LEU A 84 6.43 -26.86 -1.81
N GLY A 85 5.87 -27.03 -0.61
CA GLY A 85 4.56 -26.49 -0.26
C GLY A 85 4.50 -24.96 -0.35
N SER A 86 5.50 -24.27 0.20
CA SER A 86 5.61 -22.82 0.13
C SER A 86 5.77 -22.31 -1.31
N LEU A 87 6.66 -22.92 -2.09
CA LEU A 87 6.87 -22.55 -3.50
C LEU A 87 5.61 -22.80 -4.33
N THR A 88 4.98 -23.96 -4.18
CA THR A 88 3.75 -24.30 -4.90
C THR A 88 2.65 -23.31 -4.54
N GLY A 89 2.48 -23.00 -3.25
CA GLY A 89 1.53 -21.99 -2.78
C GLY A 89 1.80 -20.60 -3.37
N PHE A 90 3.07 -20.18 -3.43
CA PHE A 90 3.49 -18.91 -4.03
C PHE A 90 3.14 -18.82 -5.52
N PHE A 91 3.53 -19.84 -6.30
CA PHE A 91 3.33 -19.83 -7.74
C PHE A 91 1.87 -19.97 -8.13
N VAL A 92 1.12 -20.91 -7.51
CA VAL A 92 -0.30 -21.12 -7.84
C VAL A 92 -1.11 -19.86 -7.52
N SER A 93 -0.94 -19.30 -6.33
CA SER A 93 -1.65 -18.06 -5.95
C SER A 93 -1.19 -16.86 -6.77
N GLY A 94 0.10 -16.76 -7.10
CA GLY A 94 0.64 -15.71 -7.96
C GLY A 94 0.06 -15.75 -9.37
N VAL A 95 0.01 -16.92 -10.01
CA VAL A 95 -0.54 -17.11 -11.36
C VAL A 95 -2.03 -16.76 -11.39
N VAL A 96 -2.80 -17.21 -10.40
CA VAL A 96 -4.22 -16.83 -10.30
C VAL A 96 -4.37 -15.34 -10.06
N ALA A 97 -3.56 -14.74 -9.18
CA ALA A 97 -3.60 -13.32 -8.88
C ALA A 97 -3.24 -12.43 -10.09
N LEU A 98 -2.34 -12.87 -10.98
CA LEU A 98 -2.00 -12.17 -12.21
C LEU A 98 -3.20 -11.94 -13.13
N VAL A 99 -4.22 -12.79 -13.05
CA VAL A 99 -5.46 -12.64 -13.83
C VAL A 99 -6.56 -11.98 -13.00
N VAL A 100 -6.77 -12.46 -11.78
CA VAL A 100 -7.89 -12.04 -10.92
C VAL A 100 -7.74 -10.60 -10.45
N VAL A 101 -6.55 -10.19 -10.00
CA VAL A 101 -6.34 -8.86 -9.41
C VAL A 101 -6.53 -7.74 -10.44
N PRO A 102 -5.98 -7.81 -11.68
CA PRO A 102 -6.27 -6.82 -12.71
C PRO A 102 -7.74 -6.76 -13.09
N VAL A 103 -8.43 -7.90 -13.21
CA VAL A 103 -9.87 -7.94 -13.49
C VAL A 103 -10.66 -7.28 -12.37
N CYS A 104 -10.37 -7.60 -11.11
CA CYS A 104 -10.98 -6.95 -9.96
C CYS A 104 -10.69 -5.44 -9.93
N TYR A 105 -9.50 -5.01 -10.35
CA TYR A 105 -9.14 -3.60 -10.44
C TYR A 105 -9.96 -2.86 -11.50
N VAL A 106 -10.08 -3.44 -12.70
CA VAL A 106 -10.89 -2.87 -13.79
C VAL A 106 -12.36 -2.80 -13.39
N ILE A 107 -12.92 -3.87 -12.83
CA ILE A 107 -14.31 -3.86 -12.35
C ILE A 107 -14.49 -2.82 -11.25
N GLY A 108 -13.60 -2.78 -10.25
CA GLY A 108 -13.69 -1.83 -9.15
C GLY A 108 -13.55 -0.38 -9.59
N THR A 109 -12.69 -0.09 -10.55
CA THR A 109 -12.52 1.27 -11.10
C THR A 109 -13.71 1.71 -11.94
N LEU A 110 -14.23 0.82 -12.80
CA LEU A 110 -15.36 1.13 -13.71
C LEU A 110 -16.72 1.16 -13.02
N THR A 111 -16.93 0.40 -11.94
CA THR A 111 -18.26 0.26 -11.32
C THR A 111 -18.38 0.93 -9.96
N ILE A 112 -17.33 0.90 -9.14
CA ILE A 112 -17.39 1.33 -7.73
C ILE A 112 -16.76 2.71 -7.56
N LEU A 113 -15.64 2.97 -8.24
CA LEU A 113 -14.89 4.19 -8.02
C LEU A 113 -15.38 5.35 -8.88
N ASN A 114 -15.88 5.18 -10.11
CA ASN A 114 -16.50 6.26 -10.92
C ASN A 114 -15.77 7.61 -10.82
N GLY A 115 -14.43 7.62 -10.93
CA GLY A 115 -13.61 8.83 -10.84
C GLY A 115 -13.24 9.31 -9.43
N VAL A 116 -13.73 8.65 -8.38
CA VAL A 116 -13.38 8.99 -6.98
C VAL A 116 -11.96 8.49 -6.65
N PRO A 117 -11.11 9.32 -6.01
CA PRO A 117 -9.72 8.96 -5.74
C PRO A 117 -9.55 7.73 -4.84
N TRP A 118 -8.39 7.10 -4.98
CA TRP A 118 -7.96 6.00 -4.14
C TRP A 118 -7.55 6.51 -2.77
N THR A 119 -8.16 5.96 -1.72
CA THR A 119 -7.79 6.21 -0.32
C THR A 119 -7.18 4.96 0.30
N GLY A 120 -6.40 5.09 1.38
CA GLY A 120 -5.77 3.94 2.03
C GLY A 120 -6.79 2.89 2.50
N HIS A 121 -7.97 3.32 2.96
CA HIS A 121 -9.06 2.41 3.32
C HIS A 121 -9.58 1.59 2.14
N ARG A 122 -9.76 2.22 0.99
CA ARG A 122 -10.23 1.55 -0.25
C ARG A 122 -9.20 0.57 -0.77
N VAL A 123 -7.92 0.94 -0.70
CA VAL A 123 -6.81 0.07 -1.08
C VAL A 123 -6.73 -1.17 -0.18
N ARG A 124 -6.95 -1.03 1.14
CA ARG A 124 -7.02 -2.19 2.06
C ARG A 124 -8.19 -3.11 1.73
N ARG A 125 -9.37 -2.54 1.44
CA ARG A 125 -10.56 -3.32 1.04
C ARG A 125 -10.33 -4.04 -0.27
N PHE A 126 -9.77 -3.35 -1.27
CA PHE A 126 -9.40 -3.94 -2.55
C PHE A 126 -8.43 -5.10 -2.36
N GLY A 127 -7.36 -4.89 -1.59
CA GLY A 127 -6.40 -5.95 -1.27
C GLY A 127 -7.04 -7.16 -0.60
N SER A 128 -7.97 -6.95 0.35
CA SER A 128 -8.67 -8.06 1.01
C SER A 128 -9.61 -8.81 0.07
N ILE A 129 -10.33 -8.13 -0.82
CA ILE A 129 -11.27 -8.75 -1.77
C ILE A 129 -10.48 -9.50 -2.85
N GLY A 130 -9.46 -8.85 -3.44
CA GLY A 130 -8.60 -9.46 -4.45
C GLY A 130 -7.86 -10.69 -3.90
N GLY A 131 -7.33 -10.59 -2.68
CA GLY A 131 -6.71 -11.71 -1.99
C GLY A 131 -7.70 -12.84 -1.69
N PHE A 132 -8.93 -12.52 -1.27
CA PHE A 132 -9.97 -13.52 -1.02
C PHE A 132 -10.35 -14.28 -2.29
N ILE A 133 -10.70 -13.56 -3.35
CA ILE A 133 -11.16 -14.16 -4.61
C ILE A 133 -10.05 -15.01 -5.23
N SER A 134 -8.81 -14.50 -5.22
CA SER A 134 -7.66 -15.24 -5.75
C SER A 134 -7.40 -16.51 -4.95
N GLY A 135 -7.37 -16.43 -3.61
CA GLY A 135 -7.18 -17.60 -2.75
C GLY A 135 -8.32 -18.61 -2.86
N PHE A 136 -9.56 -18.15 -3.00
CA PHE A 136 -10.73 -18.99 -3.21
C PHE A 136 -10.64 -19.73 -4.55
N LEU A 137 -10.33 -19.02 -5.64
CA LEU A 137 -10.26 -19.60 -6.98
C LEU A 137 -9.13 -20.63 -7.13
N CYS A 138 -8.05 -20.50 -6.36
CA CYS A 138 -6.97 -21.50 -6.35
C CYS A 138 -7.46 -22.91 -6.00
N VAL A 139 -8.53 -23.04 -5.21
CA VAL A 139 -9.09 -24.35 -4.80
C VAL A 139 -10.42 -24.64 -5.50
N ALA A 140 -11.24 -23.61 -5.74
CA ALA A 140 -12.53 -23.79 -6.39
C ALA A 140 -12.39 -24.23 -7.87
N LEU A 141 -11.39 -23.73 -8.60
CA LEU A 141 -11.19 -24.07 -10.02
C LEU A 141 -10.81 -25.54 -10.22
N PRO A 142 -9.79 -26.11 -9.56
CA PRO A 142 -9.50 -27.54 -9.68
C PRO A 142 -10.64 -28.42 -9.17
N GLY A 143 -11.36 -27.96 -8.14
CA GLY A 143 -12.51 -28.65 -7.58
C GLY A 143 -13.79 -28.59 -8.43
N SER A 144 -13.74 -28.00 -9.63
CA SER A 144 -14.89 -27.85 -10.54
C SER A 144 -16.13 -27.23 -9.87
N PHE A 145 -15.90 -26.34 -8.89
CA PHE A 145 -16.96 -25.72 -8.09
C PHE A 145 -17.90 -26.70 -7.36
N ALA A 146 -17.46 -27.92 -7.06
CA ALA A 146 -18.21 -28.82 -6.21
C ALA A 146 -18.39 -28.21 -4.81
N LEU A 147 -19.58 -28.36 -4.21
CA LEU A 147 -19.91 -27.86 -2.86
C LEU A 147 -18.81 -28.08 -1.80
N PRO A 148 -18.23 -29.29 -1.63
CA PRO A 148 -17.15 -29.49 -0.66
C PRO A 148 -15.88 -28.71 -1.01
N ALA A 149 -15.55 -28.56 -2.30
CA ALA A 149 -14.41 -27.77 -2.74
C ALA A 149 -14.64 -26.27 -2.49
N LEU A 150 -15.87 -25.77 -2.67
CA LEU A 150 -16.22 -24.38 -2.34
C LEU A 150 -16.10 -24.10 -0.84
N ALA A 151 -16.56 -25.03 0.00
CA ALA A 151 -16.43 -24.91 1.45
C ALA A 151 -14.94 -24.87 1.88
N MET A 152 -14.11 -25.75 1.31
CA MET A 152 -12.67 -25.77 1.59
C MET A 152 -11.93 -24.56 1.02
N ALA A 153 -12.40 -24.00 -0.10
CA ALA A 153 -11.83 -22.80 -0.72
C ALA A 153 -11.98 -21.53 0.13
N CYS A 154 -12.92 -21.50 1.09
CA CYS A 154 -13.04 -20.39 2.04
C CYS A 154 -11.78 -20.23 2.91
N VAL A 155 -11.09 -21.32 3.24
CA VAL A 155 -9.89 -21.27 4.08
C VAL A 155 -8.74 -20.50 3.38
N PRO A 156 -8.26 -20.91 2.20
CA PRO A 156 -7.23 -20.13 1.48
C PRO A 156 -7.74 -18.74 1.06
N GLY A 157 -9.04 -18.58 0.80
CA GLY A 157 -9.63 -17.26 0.57
C GLY A 157 -9.46 -16.33 1.78
N THR A 158 -9.82 -16.77 2.98
CA THR A 158 -9.66 -15.95 4.20
C THR A 158 -8.19 -15.64 4.51
N VAL A 159 -7.29 -16.61 4.34
CA VAL A 159 -5.84 -16.39 4.50
C VAL A 159 -5.32 -15.37 3.49
N GLY A 160 -5.73 -15.49 2.22
CA GLY A 160 -5.44 -14.53 1.17
C GLY A 160 -5.95 -13.12 1.50
N ALA A 161 -7.16 -12.99 2.03
CA ALA A 161 -7.75 -11.71 2.40
C ALA A 161 -6.97 -11.00 3.51
N ILE A 162 -6.57 -11.75 4.54
CA ILE A 162 -5.83 -11.22 5.69
C ILE A 162 -4.39 -10.90 5.29
N GLY A 163 -3.69 -11.86 4.68
CA GLY A 163 -2.28 -11.70 4.33
C GLY A 163 -2.05 -10.58 3.32
N THR A 164 -2.89 -10.51 2.27
CA THR A 164 -2.79 -9.44 1.28
C THR A 164 -3.03 -8.08 1.92
N ARG A 165 -4.02 -7.95 2.79
CA ARG A 165 -4.30 -6.70 3.52
C ARG A 165 -3.11 -6.22 4.35
N LEU A 166 -2.37 -7.13 4.99
CA LEU A 166 -1.17 -6.78 5.76
C LEU A 166 -0.07 -6.22 4.85
N VAL A 167 0.14 -6.82 3.68
CA VAL A 167 1.15 -6.35 2.71
C VAL A 167 0.77 -4.99 2.13
N VAL A 168 -0.50 -4.77 1.80
CA VAL A 168 -0.95 -3.50 1.21
C VAL A 168 -1.01 -2.36 2.25
N ASN A 169 -0.98 -2.64 3.56
CA ASN A 169 -1.02 -1.60 4.60
C ASN A 169 0.09 -0.56 4.46
N SER A 170 1.29 -0.97 4.05
CA SER A 170 2.42 -0.05 3.83
C SER A 170 2.13 0.94 2.71
N LEU A 171 1.49 0.49 1.63
CA LEU A 171 1.10 1.35 0.51
C LEU A 171 -0.13 2.21 0.86
N ALA A 172 -1.09 1.66 1.60
CA ALA A 172 -2.23 2.43 2.11
C ALA A 172 -1.77 3.62 2.97
N LYS A 173 -0.78 3.41 3.86
CA LYS A 173 -0.20 4.49 4.67
C LYS A 173 0.47 5.57 3.81
N ARG A 174 1.15 5.18 2.72
CA ARG A 174 1.77 6.14 1.78
C ARG A 174 0.73 6.97 1.05
N ILE A 175 -0.38 6.36 0.64
CA ILE A 175 -1.51 7.07 0.00
C ILE A 175 -2.15 8.06 0.98
N ASP A 176 -2.39 7.64 2.22
CA ASP A 176 -2.98 8.53 3.23
C ASP A 176 -2.04 9.72 3.51
N GLN A 177 -0.72 9.50 3.51
CA GLN A 177 0.29 10.57 3.65
C GLN A 177 0.32 11.52 2.44
N SER A 178 0.22 10.99 1.21
CA SER A 178 0.21 11.85 0.01
C SER A 178 -1.06 12.70 -0.07
N LEU A 179 -2.22 12.12 0.26
CA LEU A 179 -3.50 12.85 0.31
C LEU A 179 -3.49 13.94 1.39
N ALA A 180 -2.93 13.66 2.57
CA ALA A 180 -2.82 14.67 3.63
C ALA A 180 -1.91 15.84 3.21
N ALA A 181 -0.81 15.56 2.50
CA ALA A 181 0.08 16.58 1.97
C ALA A 181 -0.61 17.46 0.91
N GLU A 182 -1.37 16.84 0.00
CA GLU A 182 -2.11 17.54 -1.06
C GLU A 182 -3.21 18.44 -0.47
N ASN A 183 -3.98 17.94 0.49
CA ASN A 183 -4.99 18.73 1.19
C ASN A 183 -4.38 19.94 1.93
N THR A 184 -3.20 19.75 2.53
CA THR A 184 -2.49 20.84 3.22
C THR A 184 -2.00 21.89 2.22
N ALA A 185 -1.43 21.48 1.09
CA ALA A 185 -0.98 22.38 0.03
C ALA A 185 -2.14 23.19 -0.57
N SER A 186 -3.26 22.54 -0.88
CA SER A 186 -4.46 23.23 -1.41
C SER A 186 -5.07 24.23 -0.43
N SER A 187 -5.00 23.94 0.87
CA SER A 187 -5.50 24.84 1.92
C SER A 187 -4.60 26.06 2.07
N ILE A 188 -3.28 25.90 1.92
CA ILE A 188 -2.32 27.00 1.91
C ILE A 188 -2.52 27.89 0.67
N GLU A 189 -2.75 27.29 -0.51
CA GLU A 189 -3.06 28.02 -1.74
C GLU A 189 -4.36 28.84 -1.63
N ALA A 190 -5.40 28.26 -1.02
CA ALA A 190 -6.67 28.96 -0.78
C ALA A 190 -6.56 30.12 0.26
N MET A 191 -5.54 30.11 1.11
CA MET A 191 -5.29 31.16 2.11
C MET A 191 -4.35 32.26 1.62
N MET A 192 -3.71 32.09 0.45
CA MET A 192 -2.88 33.14 -0.14
C MET A 192 -3.77 34.17 -0.86
N PRO A 193 -3.57 35.48 -0.63
CA PRO A 193 -4.30 36.50 -1.37
C PRO A 193 -3.96 36.38 -2.87
N PRO A 194 -4.91 36.68 -3.78
CA PRO A 194 -4.63 36.66 -5.21
C PRO A 194 -3.42 37.56 -5.49
N TYR A 195 -2.39 36.98 -6.10
CA TYR A 195 -1.24 37.75 -6.56
C TYR A 195 -1.75 38.72 -7.64
N GLU A 196 -2.00 39.97 -7.26
CA GLU A 196 -2.13 41.05 -8.23
C GLU A 196 -0.81 41.08 -8.99
N ILE A 197 -0.86 40.60 -10.24
CA ILE A 197 0.19 40.86 -11.21
C ILE A 197 0.18 42.37 -11.36
N ALA A 198 1.06 43.05 -10.64
CA ALA A 198 1.32 44.47 -10.83
C ALA A 198 1.73 44.63 -12.29
N SER A 199 0.76 45.02 -13.13
CA SER A 199 1.01 45.46 -14.50
C SER A 199 1.89 46.68 -14.38
N ASN A 200 3.21 46.50 -14.48
CA ASN A 200 4.14 47.61 -14.62
C ASN A 200 3.68 48.43 -15.84
N PRO A 201 3.23 49.69 -15.67
CA PRO A 201 3.14 50.57 -16.81
C PRO A 201 4.58 50.87 -17.21
N ILE A 202 5.06 50.22 -18.27
CA ILE A 202 6.23 50.71 -19.00
C ILE A 202 5.75 52.01 -19.68
N THR A 203 5.74 53.10 -18.94
CA THR A 203 5.82 54.45 -19.50
C THR A 203 7.21 54.59 -20.09
N GLY A 204 7.32 54.24 -21.36
CA GLY A 204 8.42 54.64 -22.23
C GLY A 204 7.90 55.71 -23.17
N ASP A 205 8.06 56.97 -22.79
CA ASP A 205 8.13 58.07 -23.74
C ASP A 205 9.32 57.81 -24.68
N ILE A 206 9.06 57.60 -25.97
CA ILE A 206 9.86 58.12 -27.10
C ILE A 206 8.94 58.31 -28.32
#